data_AF-A0A3P8SF63-F1
#
_entry.id   AF-A0A3P8SF63-F1
#
_cell.length_a   1.000
_cell.length_b   1.000
_cell.length_c   1.000
_cell.angle_alpha   90.00
_cell.angle_beta   90.00
_cell.angle_gamma   90.00
#
_symmetry.space_group_name_H-M   'P 1'
#
loop_
_entity.id
_entity.type
_entity.pdbx_description
1 polymer ?
#
loop_
_entity_poly.entity_id
_entity_poly.type
_entity_poly.pdbx_seq_one_letter_code
_entity_poly.pdbx_strand_id
1 'polypeptide(L)'
;MIIFSCSALHSAVNFSQVTGLALWMPNCPVAMLRPPPQVKGGVTEDDILSFLPDVNSTCRVLMTLEMLVCLPLQVPLCHYNEAIFADGAHRRLVEEVQAQLAAISKDIVKRNSRLELPYPYLCPSHIENSVASDLIRQQQLLITGVKIHQTIIITIN
;
A
#
# COMPACT_ATOMS: atom_id res chain seq x y z
N MET A 1 -14.78 -15.59 1.21
CA MET A 1 -13.53 -15.35 0.46
C MET A 1 -13.51 -13.98 -0.21
N ILE A 2 -14.54 -13.60 -0.99
CA ILE A 2 -14.59 -12.31 -1.72
C ILE A 2 -14.34 -11.10 -0.82
N ILE A 3 -15.14 -10.94 0.25
CA ILE A 3 -15.01 -9.78 1.17
C ILE A 3 -13.58 -9.67 1.69
N PHE A 4 -13.00 -10.76 2.18
CA PHE A 4 -11.63 -10.78 2.69
C PHE A 4 -10.59 -10.39 1.63
N SER A 5 -10.69 -10.94 0.42
CA SER A 5 -9.74 -10.66 -0.66
C SER A 5 -9.80 -9.22 -1.15
N CYS A 6 -11.00 -8.64 -1.22
CA CYS A 6 -11.20 -7.26 -1.64
C CYS A 6 -10.94 -6.22 -0.54
N SER A 7 -10.73 -6.65 0.70
CA SER A 7 -10.47 -5.77 1.85
C SER A 7 -9.13 -6.10 2.50
N ALA A 8 -9.13 -6.95 3.52
CA ALA A 8 -7.98 -7.25 4.37
C ALA A 8 -6.76 -7.73 3.59
N LEU A 9 -6.94 -8.62 2.61
CA LEU A 9 -5.83 -9.08 1.78
C LEU A 9 -5.24 -7.95 0.95
N HIS A 10 -6.09 -7.16 0.28
CA HIS A 10 -5.67 -6.02 -0.52
C HIS A 10 -4.90 -5.00 0.34
N SER A 11 -5.46 -4.59 1.47
CA SER A 11 -4.80 -3.65 2.39
C SER A 11 -3.45 -4.17 2.89
N ALA A 12 -3.36 -5.47 3.19
CA ALA A 12 -2.12 -6.08 3.66
C ALA A 12 -0.99 -6.07 2.62
N VAL A 13 -1.30 -6.27 1.34
CA VAL A 13 -0.29 -6.33 0.26
C VAL A 13 -0.06 -5.00 -0.45
N ASN A 14 -1.00 -4.06 -0.36
CA ASN A 14 -0.89 -2.74 -0.98
C ASN A 14 -0.12 -1.77 -0.06
N PHE A 15 -0.65 -1.53 1.15
CA PHE A 15 -0.07 -0.53 2.05
C PHE A 15 1.29 -0.92 2.63
N SER A 16 1.66 -2.20 2.58
CA SER A 16 2.98 -2.66 3.00
C SER A 16 4.11 -2.31 2.01
N GLN A 17 3.77 -1.93 0.77
CA GLN A 17 4.77 -1.73 -0.29
C GLN A 17 5.71 -0.56 0.02
N VAL A 18 5.17 0.56 0.50
CA VAL A 18 5.96 1.77 0.77
C VAL A 18 6.72 1.63 2.08
N THR A 19 6.03 1.39 3.21
CA THR A 19 6.64 1.49 4.54
C THR A 19 7.65 0.37 4.85
N GLY A 20 7.53 -0.81 4.24
CA GLY A 20 8.34 -1.98 4.61
C GLY A 20 9.30 -2.51 3.54
N LEU A 21 8.99 -2.35 2.25
CA LEU A 21 9.67 -3.10 1.19
C LEU A 21 10.42 -2.24 0.19
N ALA A 22 9.83 -1.12 -0.26
CA ALA A 22 10.37 -0.40 -1.40
C ALA A 22 11.13 0.89 -1.07
N LEU A 23 10.92 1.51 0.09
CA LEU A 23 11.64 2.73 0.51
C LEU A 23 13.17 2.52 0.55
N TRP A 24 13.62 1.29 0.75
CA TRP A 24 15.01 0.88 0.65
C TRP A 24 15.23 -0.05 -0.56
N MET A 25 15.66 0.52 -1.69
CA MET A 25 15.79 -0.20 -2.96
C MET A 25 16.57 -1.53 -2.89
N PRO A 26 17.70 -1.65 -2.16
CA PRO A 26 18.42 -2.93 -2.06
C PRO A 26 17.62 -4.07 -1.40
N ASN A 27 16.60 -3.76 -0.59
CA ASN A 27 15.76 -4.78 0.04
C ASN A 27 14.74 -5.38 -0.95
N CYS A 28 14.31 -4.62 -1.95
CA CYS A 28 13.36 -5.10 -2.96
C CYS A 28 13.62 -4.42 -4.32
N PRO A 29 14.73 -4.76 -5.00
CA PRO A 29 15.01 -4.20 -6.32
C PRO A 29 13.98 -4.72 -7.32
N VAL A 30 13.40 -3.82 -8.11
CA VAL A 30 12.40 -4.19 -9.13
C VAL A 30 12.97 -4.98 -10.30
N ALA A 31 14.27 -4.91 -10.49
CA ALA A 31 14.99 -5.53 -11.58
C ALA A 31 16.43 -5.80 -11.16
N MET A 32 17.03 -6.81 -11.78
CA MET A 32 18.45 -7.10 -11.70
C MET A 32 19.05 -6.91 -13.09
N LEU A 33 20.03 -6.02 -13.22
CA LEU A 33 20.61 -5.62 -14.51
C LEU A 33 21.69 -6.60 -15.02
N ARG A 34 22.04 -7.60 -14.22
CA ARG A 34 23.03 -8.64 -14.55
C ARG A 34 22.52 -10.02 -14.11
N PRO A 35 23.03 -11.10 -14.73
CA PRO A 35 22.66 -12.45 -14.34
C PRO A 35 23.15 -12.81 -12.93
N PRO A 36 22.51 -13.79 -12.27
CA PRO A 36 22.98 -14.29 -10.97
C PRO A 36 24.45 -14.75 -11.02
N PRO A 37 25.25 -14.50 -9.98
CA PRO A 37 26.63 -15.01 -9.89
C PRO A 37 26.69 -16.53 -10.02
N GLN A 38 27.62 -17.03 -10.83
CA GLN A 38 27.79 -18.47 -11.08
C GLN A 38 28.82 -19.13 -10.16
N VAL A 39 29.62 -18.33 -9.44
CA VAL A 39 30.67 -18.80 -8.53
C VAL A 39 30.56 -18.08 -7.19
N LYS A 40 30.88 -18.79 -6.11
CA LYS A 40 30.90 -18.22 -4.75
C LYS A 40 32.18 -17.40 -4.55
N GLY A 41 32.08 -16.32 -3.76
CA GLY A 41 33.25 -15.53 -3.32
C GLY A 41 33.88 -14.61 -4.38
N GLY A 42 33.32 -14.53 -5.60
CA GLY A 42 33.82 -13.66 -6.67
C GLY A 42 33.09 -12.33 -6.83
N VAL A 43 32.10 -12.04 -5.97
CA VAL A 43 31.27 -10.83 -6.06
C VAL A 43 31.88 -9.74 -5.18
N THR A 44 32.18 -8.59 -5.78
CA THR A 44 32.61 -7.38 -5.07
C THR A 44 31.44 -6.45 -4.78
N GLU A 45 31.65 -5.40 -3.97
CA GLU A 45 30.62 -4.38 -3.72
C GLU A 45 30.23 -3.63 -5.01
N ASP A 46 31.21 -3.31 -5.86
CA ASP A 46 30.96 -2.69 -7.17
C ASP A 46 30.11 -3.59 -8.07
N ASP A 47 30.30 -4.91 -7.99
CA ASP A 47 29.44 -5.85 -8.71
C ASP A 47 28.00 -5.81 -8.20
N ILE A 48 27.79 -5.71 -6.88
CA ILE A 48 26.45 -5.58 -6.29
C ILE A 48 25.77 -4.30 -6.82
N LEU A 49 26.47 -3.16 -6.79
CA LEU A 49 25.93 -1.91 -7.31
C LEU A 49 25.62 -2.00 -8.81
N SER A 50 26.41 -2.75 -9.58
CA SER A 50 26.16 -2.99 -11.00
C SER A 50 24.95 -3.89 -11.28
N PHE A 51 24.48 -4.67 -10.30
CA PHE A 51 23.31 -5.53 -10.43
C PHE A 51 22.02 -4.77 -10.17
N LEU A 52 22.07 -3.76 -9.30
CA LEU A 52 20.93 -2.98 -8.87
C LEU A 52 20.44 -2.02 -9.98
N PRO A 53 19.16 -1.62 -9.97
CA PRO A 53 18.62 -0.66 -10.92
C PRO A 53 19.27 0.72 -10.79
N ASP A 54 19.29 1.46 -11.90
CA ASP A 54 19.76 2.83 -11.92
C ASP A 54 18.82 3.77 -11.12
N VAL A 55 19.31 4.99 -10.86
CA VAL A 55 18.60 5.98 -10.05
C VAL A 55 17.24 6.35 -10.67
N ASN A 56 17.15 6.51 -11.99
CA ASN A 56 15.90 6.91 -12.64
C ASN A 56 14.84 5.80 -12.51
N SER A 57 15.22 4.56 -12.82
CA SER A 57 14.34 3.40 -12.65
C SER A 57 13.85 3.26 -11.21
N THR A 58 14.77 3.42 -10.24
CA THR A 58 14.44 3.39 -8.81
C THR A 58 13.46 4.50 -8.43
N CYS A 59 13.71 5.74 -8.81
CA CYS A 59 12.83 6.87 -8.52
C CYS A 59 11.43 6.70 -9.11
N ARG A 60 11.32 6.19 -10.35
CA ARG A 60 10.02 5.96 -11.00
C ARG A 60 9.19 4.94 -10.23
N VAL A 61 9.80 3.85 -9.78
CA VAL A 61 9.13 2.83 -8.97
C VAL A 61 8.70 3.39 -7.62
N LEU A 62 9.61 4.07 -6.92
CA LEU A 62 9.29 4.69 -5.63
C LEU A 62 8.09 5.62 -5.75
N MET A 63 8.05 6.44 -6.80
CA MET A 63 6.93 7.34 -7.06
C MET A 63 5.64 6.57 -7.37
N THR A 64 5.69 5.49 -8.15
CA THR A 64 4.53 4.64 -8.42
C THR A 64 3.98 4.00 -7.15
N LEU A 65 4.85 3.43 -6.30
CA LEU A 65 4.45 2.77 -5.07
C LEU A 65 3.91 3.77 -4.05
N GLU A 66 4.51 4.95 -3.94
CA GLU A 66 3.99 6.05 -3.13
C GLU A 66 2.56 6.39 -3.57
N MET A 67 2.32 6.59 -4.88
CA MET A 67 0.98 6.88 -5.38
C MET A 67 -0.04 5.77 -5.03
N LEU A 68 0.37 4.50 -5.02
CA LEU A 68 -0.50 3.36 -4.68
C LEU A 68 -0.90 3.32 -3.19
N VAL A 69 -0.13 3.95 -2.31
CA VAL A 69 -0.32 3.89 -0.84
C VAL A 69 -0.79 5.23 -0.26
N CYS A 70 -0.54 6.35 -0.93
CA CYS A 70 -0.68 7.72 -0.38
C CYS A 70 -2.13 8.24 -0.34
N LEU A 71 -3.13 7.36 -0.32
CA LEU A 71 -4.53 7.77 -0.21
C LEU A 71 -5.04 7.60 1.23
N PRO A 72 -5.63 8.65 1.83
CA PRO A 72 -6.19 8.54 3.16
C PRO A 72 -7.38 7.60 3.14
N LEU A 73 -7.41 6.67 4.10
CA LEU A 73 -8.56 5.83 4.39
C LEU A 73 -9.83 6.67 4.51
N GLN A 74 -10.79 6.42 3.62
CA GLN A 74 -12.04 7.18 3.62
C GLN A 74 -13.11 6.51 4.47
N VAL A 75 -13.22 5.19 4.39
CA VAL A 75 -14.28 4.42 5.05
C VAL A 75 -13.69 3.08 5.55
N PRO A 76 -13.60 2.86 6.87
CA PRO A 76 -13.10 1.60 7.42
C PRO A 76 -13.98 0.40 7.06
N LEU A 77 -13.42 -0.80 7.17
CA LEU A 77 -14.11 -2.05 6.91
C LEU A 77 -15.44 -2.13 7.66
N CYS A 78 -16.47 -2.62 6.97
CA CYS A 78 -17.85 -2.73 7.44
C CYS A 78 -18.52 -1.40 7.84
N HIS A 79 -18.00 -0.25 7.41
CA HIS A 79 -18.71 1.03 7.46
C HIS A 79 -19.28 1.36 6.09
N TYR A 80 -20.49 1.92 6.05
CA TYR A 80 -21.20 2.23 4.81
C TYR A 80 -21.81 3.62 4.92
N ASN A 81 -21.54 4.49 3.94
CA ASN A 81 -22.11 5.85 3.92
C ASN A 81 -23.57 5.81 3.45
N GLU A 82 -23.90 4.86 2.60
CA GLU A 82 -25.24 4.62 2.10
C GLU A 82 -26.02 3.70 3.07
N ALA A 83 -27.33 3.91 3.15
CA ALA A 83 -28.24 3.05 3.90
C ALA A 83 -28.50 1.72 3.18
N ILE A 84 -27.46 0.91 2.99
CA ILE A 84 -27.53 -0.39 2.29
C ILE A 84 -28.42 -1.38 3.07
N PHE A 85 -28.35 -1.35 4.40
CA PHE A 85 -29.16 -2.20 5.27
C PHE A 85 -30.32 -1.40 5.90
N ALA A 86 -31.49 -1.54 5.28
CA ALA A 86 -32.73 -0.90 5.73
C ALA A 86 -33.36 -1.61 6.93
N ASP A 87 -33.22 -2.93 7.01
CA ASP A 87 -33.79 -3.75 8.09
C ASP A 87 -32.98 -3.69 9.39
N GLY A 88 -33.70 -3.69 10.52
CA GLY A 88 -33.11 -3.60 11.85
C GLY A 88 -32.30 -4.84 12.25
N ALA A 89 -32.64 -6.04 11.76
CA ALA A 89 -31.88 -7.24 12.09
C ALA A 89 -30.51 -7.24 11.38
N HIS A 90 -30.47 -6.87 10.10
CA HIS A 90 -29.21 -6.75 9.36
C HIS A 90 -28.29 -5.67 9.93
N ARG A 91 -28.85 -4.54 10.39
CA ARG A 91 -28.06 -3.48 11.04
C ARG A 91 -27.37 -3.97 12.31
N ARG A 92 -28.08 -4.72 13.16
CA ARG A 92 -27.50 -5.30 14.39
C ARG A 92 -26.35 -6.26 14.10
N LEU A 93 -26.44 -7.07 13.04
CA LEU A 93 -25.34 -7.95 12.62
C LEU A 93 -24.10 -7.15 12.17
N VAL A 94 -24.31 -6.04 11.44
CA VAL A 94 -23.20 -5.16 11.04
C VAL A 94 -22.56 -4.51 12.26
N GLU A 95 -23.36 -4.02 13.22
CA GLU A 95 -22.87 -3.43 14.47
C GLU A 95 -22.07 -4.46 15.30
N GLU A 96 -22.49 -5.72 15.32
CA GLU A 96 -21.76 -6.80 15.98
C GLU A 96 -20.39 -7.03 15.33
N VAL A 97 -20.34 -7.10 13.99
CA VAL A 97 -19.07 -7.24 13.26
C VAL A 97 -18.17 -6.03 13.49
N GLN A 98 -18.71 -4.81 13.46
CA GLN A 98 -17.96 -3.58 13.75
C GLN A 98 -17.37 -3.60 15.17
N ALA A 99 -18.12 -4.08 16.17
CA ALA A 99 -17.62 -4.22 17.53
C ALA A 99 -16.48 -5.24 17.63
N GLN A 100 -16.58 -6.37 16.92
CA GLN A 100 -15.51 -7.37 16.84
C GLN A 100 -14.25 -6.79 16.16
N LEU A 101 -14.40 -6.05 15.05
CA LEU A 101 -13.30 -5.38 14.36
C LEU A 101 -12.63 -4.31 15.24
N ALA A 102 -13.39 -3.59 16.05
CA ALA A 102 -12.87 -2.62 17.00
C ALA A 102 -12.06 -3.29 18.12
N ALA A 103 -12.49 -4.47 18.60
CA ALA A 103 -11.73 -5.25 19.57
C ALA A 103 -10.39 -5.73 18.97
N ILE A 104 -10.41 -6.27 17.74
CA ILE A 104 -9.20 -6.68 17.02
C ILE A 104 -8.24 -5.51 16.83
N SER A 105 -8.75 -4.33 16.47
CA SER A 105 -7.93 -3.12 16.31
C SER A 105 -7.22 -2.75 17.61
N LYS A 106 -7.92 -2.81 18.75
CA LYS A 106 -7.32 -2.54 20.07
C LYS A 106 -6.22 -3.54 20.41
N ASP A 107 -6.44 -4.82 20.14
CA ASP A 107 -5.44 -5.87 20.39
C ASP A 107 -4.20 -5.67 19.52
N ILE A 108 -4.38 -5.33 18.24
CA ILE A 108 -3.30 -5.01 17.31
C ILE A 108 -2.50 -3.80 17.77
N VAL A 109 -3.16 -2.72 18.18
CA VAL A 109 -2.49 -1.51 18.70
C VAL A 109 -1.67 -1.84 19.95
N LYS A 110 -2.25 -2.61 20.88
CA LYS A 110 -1.58 -3.04 22.12
C LYS A 110 -0.38 -3.96 21.86
N ARG A 111 -0.48 -4.85 20.87
CA ARG A 111 0.64 -5.69 20.43
C ARG A 111 1.74 -4.82 19.81
N ASN A 112 1.36 -3.92 18.89
CA ASN A 112 2.28 -3.10 18.13
C ASN A 112 3.07 -2.11 19.00
N SER A 113 2.52 -1.66 20.13
CA SER A 113 3.26 -0.79 21.08
C SER A 113 4.45 -1.47 21.76
N ARG A 114 4.59 -2.79 21.63
CA ARG A 114 5.68 -3.59 22.21
C ARG A 114 6.68 -4.07 21.16
N LEU A 115 6.47 -3.76 19.89
CA LEU A 115 7.30 -4.21 18.78
C LEU A 115 8.17 -3.05 18.30
N GLU A 116 9.45 -3.33 18.05
CA GLU A 116 10.37 -2.38 17.41
C GLU A 116 9.92 -2.05 15.98
N LEU A 117 9.40 -3.06 15.27
CA LEU A 117 8.80 -2.90 13.95
C LEU A 117 7.31 -3.32 14.00
N PRO A 118 6.39 -2.35 14.16
CA PRO A 118 4.94 -2.61 14.17
C PRO A 118 4.42 -3.21 12.86
N TYR A 119 3.38 -4.05 12.95
CA TYR A 119 2.63 -4.52 11.79
C TYR A 119 1.22 -3.92 11.78
N PRO A 120 0.99 -2.77 11.09
CA PRO A 120 -0.29 -2.07 11.12
C PRO A 120 -1.25 -2.44 9.98
N TYR A 121 -0.80 -3.18 8.96
CA TYR A 121 -1.51 -3.31 7.67
C TYR A 121 -2.80 -4.14 7.73
N LEU A 122 -2.91 -5.03 8.73
CA LEU A 122 -4.14 -5.80 9.00
C LEU A 122 -4.96 -5.22 10.17
N CYS A 123 -4.67 -3.99 10.60
CA CYS A 123 -5.51 -3.32 11.59
C CYS A 123 -6.84 -2.93 10.93
N PRO A 124 -8.01 -3.35 11.44
CA PRO A 124 -9.30 -3.01 10.82
C PRO A 124 -9.55 -1.51 10.63
N SER A 125 -8.96 -0.66 11.47
CA SER A 125 -8.97 0.81 11.28
C SER A 125 -8.25 1.29 10.01
N HIS A 126 -7.42 0.45 9.40
CA HIS A 126 -6.64 0.72 8.19
C HIS A 126 -7.04 -0.14 6.99
N ILE A 127 -8.18 -0.83 7.07
CA ILE A 127 -8.69 -1.68 5.98
C ILE A 127 -9.94 -1.03 5.41
N GLU A 128 -10.05 -0.98 4.09
CA GLU A 128 -11.23 -0.48 3.37
C GLU A 128 -12.12 -1.65 2.89
N ASN A 129 -13.37 -1.34 2.53
CA ASN A 129 -14.32 -2.34 2.05
C ASN A 129 -13.97 -2.92 0.66
N SER A 130 -13.15 -2.23 -0.13
CA SER A 130 -12.90 -2.59 -1.53
C SER A 130 -11.49 -2.19 -1.99
N VAL A 131 -11.12 -2.67 -3.18
CA VAL A 131 -9.88 -2.32 -3.89
C VAL A 131 -9.95 -0.93 -4.56
N ALA A 132 -11.17 -0.38 -4.72
CA ALA A 132 -11.45 0.67 -5.71
C ALA A 132 -11.15 2.10 -5.28
N SER A 133 -10.95 2.36 -3.99
CA SER A 133 -10.55 3.68 -3.49
C SER A 133 -9.23 4.15 -4.10
N ASP A 134 -8.39 3.19 -4.49
CA ASP A 134 -7.15 3.44 -5.20
C ASP A 134 -7.39 3.76 -6.69
N LEU A 135 -8.14 2.92 -7.42
CA LEU A 135 -8.20 3.00 -8.89
C LEU A 135 -8.96 4.22 -9.47
N ILE A 136 -10.11 4.58 -8.88
CA ILE A 136 -10.94 5.70 -9.38
C ILE A 136 -10.26 7.04 -9.13
N ARG A 137 -9.49 7.16 -8.03
CA ARG A 137 -8.78 8.39 -7.67
C ARG A 137 -7.37 8.47 -8.26
N GLN A 138 -6.71 7.33 -8.49
CA GLN A 138 -5.46 7.26 -9.27
C GLN A 138 -5.64 7.81 -10.69
N GLN A 139 -6.77 7.54 -11.36
CA GLN A 139 -7.07 8.17 -12.65
C GLN A 139 -7.20 9.70 -12.52
N GLN A 140 -7.89 10.19 -11.48
CA GLN A 140 -8.03 11.62 -11.21
C GLN A 140 -6.67 12.31 -10.95
N LEU A 141 -5.78 11.65 -10.18
CA LEU A 141 -4.45 12.15 -9.85
C LEU A 141 -3.48 12.07 -11.02
N LEU A 142 -3.53 11.02 -11.85
CA LEU A 142 -2.78 10.94 -13.11
C LEU A 142 -3.16 12.06 -14.07
N ILE A 143 -4.46 12.37 -14.20
CA ILE A 143 -4.95 13.50 -15.01
C ILE A 143 -4.42 14.84 -14.46
N THR A 144 -4.28 14.97 -13.14
CA THR A 144 -3.82 16.20 -12.49
C THR A 144 -2.29 16.32 -12.50
N GLY A 145 -1.57 15.23 -12.28
CA GLY A 145 -0.10 15.14 -12.30
C GLY A 145 0.50 15.29 -13.69
N VAL A 146 -0.15 14.74 -14.72
CA VAL A 146 0.24 14.97 -16.13
C VAL A 146 0.09 16.45 -16.49
N LYS A 147 -0.94 17.14 -15.98
CA LYS A 147 -1.09 18.59 -16.15
C LYS A 147 0.02 19.37 -15.46
N ILE A 148 0.37 19.04 -14.22
CA ILE A 148 1.44 19.73 -13.47
C ILE A 148 2.80 19.53 -14.15
N HIS A 149 3.11 18.32 -14.61
CA HIS A 149 4.36 18.03 -15.30
C HIS A 149 4.46 18.72 -16.67
N GLN A 150 3.35 18.86 -17.40
CA GLN A 150 3.30 19.68 -18.62
C GLN A 150 3.44 21.18 -18.31
N THR A 151 2.80 21.69 -17.26
CA THR A 151 2.90 23.10 -16.86
C THR A 151 4.32 23.48 -16.43
N ILE A 152 5.04 22.59 -15.73
CA ILE A 152 6.44 22.81 -15.35
C ILE A 152 7.34 22.85 -16.60
N ILE A 153 7.14 21.95 -17.58
CA ILE A 153 7.92 21.96 -18.83
C ILE A 153 7.65 23.22 -19.68
N ILE A 154 6.42 23.74 -19.67
CA ILE A 154 6.04 24.95 -20.41
C ILE A 154 6.54 26.23 -19.73
N THR A 155 6.74 26.22 -18.41
CA THR A 155 7.18 27.42 -17.64
C THR A 155 8.71 27.56 -17.60
N ILE A 156 9.46 26.52 -18.00
CA ILE A 156 10.93 26.47 -17.99
C ILE A 156 11.54 26.67 -19.40
N ASN A 157 10.71 26.80 -20.44
CA ASN A 157 11.10 27.26 -21.79
C ASN A 157 10.52 28.64 -22.09
#